data_AF-A0A9E1ETD1-F1
#
_entry.id   AF-A0A9E1ETD1-F1
#
_cell.length_a   1.000
_cell.length_b   1.000
_cell.length_c   1.000
_cell.angle_alpha   90.00
_cell.angle_beta   90.00
_cell.angle_gamma   90.00
#
_symmetry.space_group_name_H-M   'P 1'
#
loop_
_entity.id
_entity.type
_entity.pdbx_description
1 polymer ?
#
loop_
_entity_poly.entity_id
_entity_poly.type
_entity_poly.pdbx_seq_one_letter_code
_entity_poly.pdbx_strand_id
1 'polypeptide(L)'
;MTQTKTRALTEGALMVAAATALSYVKLLELPQGGSVCIGMLPIFLYCARWGCKESFLASFAYGLLQLIFDGAYAWGPTSMLLDYVLAFGVLGVACLFRKQKGGVFVGTVVGCVCRFIVHFISGVTIYRIYEPTEVFNTTFTNPYLYSAVYNGSYVFIDMVLCLVITALLYRPLSRYFAPQETVAAVKRNQGPEL
;
A
#
# COMPACT_ATOMS: atom_id res chain seq x y z
N MET A 1 9.12 25.54 8.64
CA MET A 1 8.19 24.66 7.89
C MET A 1 6.79 25.22 8.03
N THR A 2 5.98 25.29 6.96
CA THR A 2 4.56 25.67 7.10
C THR A 2 3.82 24.59 7.90
N GLN A 3 2.86 24.97 8.76
CA GLN A 3 2.14 24.04 9.64
C GLN A 3 1.60 22.79 8.90
N THR A 4 1.22 22.94 7.63
CA THR A 4 0.75 21.87 6.76
C THR A 4 1.82 20.82 6.45
N LYS A 5 3.09 21.21 6.28
CA LYS A 5 4.20 20.27 6.00
C LYS A 5 4.51 19.41 7.22
N THR A 6 4.55 20.01 8.40
CA THR A 6 4.76 19.28 9.66
C THR A 6 3.63 18.29 9.90
N ARG A 7 2.38 18.69 9.66
CA ARG A 7 1.21 17.81 9.78
C ARG A 7 1.22 16.65 8.78
N ALA A 8 1.60 16.89 7.52
CA ALA A 8 1.71 15.83 6.53
C ALA A 8 2.74 14.79 6.99
N LEU A 9 3.91 15.24 7.46
CA LEU A 9 4.97 14.37 7.92
C LEU A 9 4.55 13.53 9.14
N THR A 10 3.90 14.14 10.14
CA THR A 10 3.44 13.42 11.33
C THR A 10 2.31 12.46 11.04
N GLU A 11 1.32 12.84 10.22
CA GLU A 11 0.27 11.93 9.76
C GLU A 11 0.87 10.78 8.94
N GLY A 12 1.87 11.05 8.09
CA GLY A 12 2.58 10.04 7.32
C GLY A 12 3.30 9.03 8.21
N ALA A 13 4.04 9.50 9.21
CA ALA A 13 4.72 8.65 10.17
C ALA A 13 3.74 7.75 10.95
N LEU A 14 2.60 8.31 11.39
CA LEU A 14 1.55 7.54 12.06
C LEU A 14 0.92 6.48 11.15
N MET A 15 0.65 6.82 9.90
CA MET A 15 0.08 5.88 8.92
C MET A 15 1.07 4.78 8.55
N VAL A 16 2.35 5.11 8.40
CA VAL A 16 3.42 4.12 8.16
C VAL A 16 3.57 3.20 9.38
N ALA A 17 3.58 3.74 10.60
CA ALA A 17 3.65 2.91 11.81
C ALA A 17 2.43 1.99 11.95
N ALA A 18 1.21 2.50 11.67
CA ALA A 18 -0.01 1.70 11.66
C ALA A 18 0.03 0.62 10.58
N ALA A 19 0.52 0.95 9.37
CA ALA A 19 0.68 0.00 8.27
C ALA A 19 1.62 -1.14 8.66
N THR A 20 2.76 -0.82 9.25
CA THR A 20 3.74 -1.79 9.75
C THR A 20 3.16 -2.66 10.88
N ALA A 21 2.44 -2.07 11.83
CA ALA A 21 1.81 -2.86 12.90
C ALA A 21 0.75 -3.83 12.33
N LEU A 22 -0.06 -3.36 11.37
CA LEU A 22 -1.10 -4.15 10.74
C LEU A 22 -0.57 -5.24 9.80
N SER A 23 0.64 -5.10 9.24
CA SER A 23 1.24 -6.15 8.41
C SER A 23 1.69 -7.37 9.22
N TYR A 24 1.91 -7.23 10.52
CA TYR A 24 2.16 -8.39 11.40
C TYR A 24 0.91 -9.21 11.67
N VAL A 25 -0.28 -8.64 11.45
CA VAL A 25 -1.54 -9.37 11.55
C VAL A 25 -1.80 -10.09 10.22
N LYS A 26 -1.02 -11.14 9.97
CA LYS A 26 -1.13 -12.00 8.77
C LYS A 26 -2.32 -12.95 8.94
N LEU A 27 -3.30 -12.85 8.05
CA LEU A 27 -4.47 -13.74 8.01
C LEU A 27 -4.16 -15.07 7.34
N LEU A 28 -3.27 -15.04 6.36
CA LEU A 28 -2.75 -16.19 5.63
C LEU A 28 -1.30 -15.89 5.23
N GLU A 29 -0.42 -16.86 5.34
CA GLU A 29 0.96 -16.76 4.85
C GLU A 29 1.22 -17.88 3.85
N LEU A 30 1.72 -17.50 2.67
CA LEU A 30 2.09 -18.37 1.57
C LEU A 30 3.61 -18.61 1.59
N PRO A 31 4.09 -19.72 0.99
CA PRO A 31 5.52 -20.02 0.93
C PRO A 31 6.26 -18.97 0.10
N GLN A 32 7.40 -18.44 0.56
CA GLN A 32 8.16 -17.33 -0.08
C GLN A 32 7.61 -15.92 0.22
N GLY A 33 7.03 -15.70 1.41
CA GLY A 33 6.76 -14.36 1.94
C GLY A 33 5.51 -13.67 1.39
N GLY A 34 4.73 -14.33 0.54
CA GLY A 34 3.40 -13.86 0.17
C GLY A 34 2.50 -13.93 1.39
N SER A 35 1.77 -12.87 1.72
CA SER A 35 0.87 -12.89 2.87
C SER A 35 -0.38 -12.07 2.60
N VAL A 36 -1.48 -12.50 3.22
CA VAL A 36 -2.73 -11.76 3.23
C VAL A 36 -2.80 -10.94 4.51
N CYS A 37 -2.81 -9.62 4.39
CA CYS A 37 -2.85 -8.70 5.52
C CYS A 37 -3.54 -7.37 5.17
N ILE A 38 -3.84 -6.58 6.20
CA ILE A 38 -4.48 -5.25 6.04
C ILE A 38 -3.48 -4.09 6.14
N GLY A 39 -2.18 -4.39 6.05
CA GLY A 39 -1.09 -3.41 6.22
C GLY A 39 -1.08 -2.28 5.18
N MET A 40 -1.60 -2.51 3.97
CA MET A 40 -1.63 -1.47 2.93
C MET A 40 -2.71 -0.39 3.17
N LEU A 41 -3.73 -0.67 3.98
CA LEU A 41 -4.88 0.21 4.18
C LEU A 41 -4.48 1.62 4.67
N PRO A 42 -3.67 1.79 5.74
CA PRO A 42 -3.28 3.12 6.20
C PRO A 42 -2.53 3.94 5.15
N ILE A 43 -1.72 3.28 4.31
CA ILE A 43 -1.00 3.94 3.22
C ILE A 43 -1.97 4.49 2.17
N PHE A 44 -3.00 3.73 1.78
CA PHE A 44 -4.01 4.22 0.83
C PHE A 44 -4.85 5.37 1.40
N LEU A 45 -5.21 5.31 2.69
CA LEU A 45 -5.90 6.41 3.37
C LEU A 45 -5.04 7.68 3.35
N TYR A 46 -3.74 7.54 3.62
CA TYR A 46 -2.79 8.65 3.55
C TYR A 46 -2.68 9.23 2.13
N CYS A 47 -2.58 8.37 1.11
CA CYS A 47 -2.51 8.78 -0.30
C CYS A 47 -3.76 9.54 -0.77
N ALA A 48 -4.93 9.13 -0.29
CA ALA A 48 -6.19 9.81 -0.61
C ALA A 48 -6.30 11.21 0.00
N ARG A 49 -5.48 11.54 1.00
CA ARG A 49 -5.49 12.84 1.66
C ARG A 49 -4.38 13.76 1.19
N TRP A 50 -3.16 13.25 1.07
CA TRP A 50 -1.96 14.04 0.84
C TRP A 50 -1.50 14.05 -0.61
N GLY A 51 -0.57 14.95 -0.93
CA GLY A 51 -0.01 15.07 -2.28
C GLY A 51 0.89 13.90 -2.64
N CYS A 52 1.30 13.85 -3.91
CA CYS A 52 2.12 12.75 -4.39
C CYS A 52 3.52 12.71 -3.78
N LYS A 53 4.16 13.86 -3.54
CA LYS A 53 5.48 13.89 -2.90
C LYS A 53 5.44 13.22 -1.53
N GLU A 54 4.44 13.56 -0.74
CA GLU A 54 4.22 13.02 0.60
C GLU A 54 3.84 11.54 0.55
N SER A 55 2.95 11.17 -0.36
CA SER A 55 2.45 9.79 -0.52
C SER A 55 3.53 8.80 -0.96
N PHE A 56 4.36 9.19 -1.93
CA PHE A 56 5.50 8.37 -2.34
C PHE A 56 6.54 8.24 -1.23
N LEU A 57 6.80 9.32 -0.48
CA LEU A 57 7.72 9.25 0.66
C LEU A 57 7.21 8.28 1.74
N ALA A 58 5.92 8.34 2.10
CA ALA A 58 5.32 7.43 3.07
C ALA A 58 5.33 5.97 2.58
N SER A 59 5.00 5.75 1.30
CA SER A 59 4.99 4.41 0.69
C SER A 59 6.40 3.82 0.62
N PHE A 60 7.40 4.64 0.29
CA PHE A 60 8.81 4.26 0.32
C PHE A 60 9.28 3.92 1.74
N ALA A 61 8.96 4.76 2.73
CA ALA A 61 9.29 4.50 4.13
C ALA A 61 8.66 3.20 4.62
N TYR A 62 7.40 2.95 4.26
CA TYR A 62 6.73 1.68 4.54
C TYR A 62 7.46 0.50 3.88
N GLY A 63 7.85 0.61 2.61
CA GLY A 63 8.65 -0.41 1.92
C GLY A 63 9.99 -0.70 2.59
N LEU A 64 10.67 0.32 3.11
CA LEU A 64 11.91 0.14 3.89
C LEU A 64 11.66 -0.58 5.21
N LEU A 65 10.58 -0.24 5.94
CA LEU A 65 10.23 -0.94 7.17
C LEU A 65 9.87 -2.40 6.90
N GLN A 66 9.16 -2.66 5.80
CA GLN A 66 8.87 -4.04 5.38
C GLN A 66 10.15 -4.80 5.05
N LEU A 67 11.11 -4.17 4.38
CA LEU A 67 12.41 -4.78 4.13
C LEU A 67 13.16 -5.10 5.44
N ILE A 68 13.13 -4.20 6.42
CA ILE A 68 13.84 -4.40 7.69
C ILE A 68 13.20 -5.52 8.54
N PHE A 69 11.86 -5.59 8.54
CA PHE A 69 11.13 -6.45 9.46
C PHE A 69 10.65 -7.78 8.87
N ASP A 70 10.34 -7.80 7.58
CA ASP A 70 9.83 -8.98 6.86
C ASP A 70 10.82 -9.46 5.78
N GLY A 71 11.98 -8.80 5.64
CA GLY A 71 13.01 -9.07 4.62
C GLY A 71 13.69 -10.44 4.66
N ALA A 72 13.27 -11.33 5.56
CA ALA A 72 13.78 -12.71 5.64
C ALA A 72 13.61 -13.48 4.33
N TYR A 73 12.65 -13.08 3.48
CA TYR A 73 12.39 -13.73 2.18
C TYR A 73 13.17 -13.14 1.01
N ALA A 74 14.00 -12.12 1.24
CA ALA A 74 14.77 -11.49 0.18
C ALA A 74 16.00 -12.35 -0.22
N TRP A 75 16.04 -12.81 -1.47
CA TRP A 75 17.13 -13.66 -1.98
C TRP A 75 18.41 -12.89 -2.34
N GLY A 76 18.35 -11.55 -2.41
CA GLY A 76 19.50 -10.69 -2.74
C GLY A 76 19.09 -9.24 -3.02
N PRO A 77 20.03 -8.35 -3.36
CA PRO A 77 19.76 -6.91 -3.51
C PRO A 77 18.64 -6.57 -4.50
N THR A 78 18.53 -7.33 -5.60
CA THR A 78 17.47 -7.13 -6.60
C THR A 78 16.09 -7.51 -6.05
N SER A 79 16.00 -8.56 -5.24
CA SER A 79 14.76 -8.97 -4.56
C SER A 79 14.39 -7.96 -3.47
N MET A 80 15.36 -7.49 -2.68
CA MET A 80 15.13 -6.41 -1.70
C MET A 80 14.54 -5.16 -2.37
N LEU A 81 15.05 -4.81 -3.56
CA LEU A 81 14.55 -3.68 -4.33
C LEU A 81 13.14 -3.96 -4.89
N LEU A 82 12.92 -5.08 -5.58
CA LEU A 82 11.65 -5.35 -6.25
C LEU A 82 10.54 -5.73 -5.26
N ASP A 83 10.79 -6.67 -4.35
CA ASP A 83 9.77 -7.24 -3.46
C ASP A 83 9.40 -6.32 -2.30
N TYR A 84 10.27 -5.38 -1.94
CA TYR A 84 10.01 -4.47 -0.82
C TYR A 84 9.97 -3.02 -1.29
N VAL A 85 11.12 -2.44 -1.60
CA VAL A 85 11.23 -0.99 -1.81
C VAL A 85 10.32 -0.51 -2.96
N LEU A 86 10.39 -1.18 -4.11
CA LEU A 86 9.60 -0.83 -5.28
C LEU A 86 8.15 -1.28 -5.14
N ALA A 87 7.89 -2.55 -4.74
CA ALA A 87 6.53 -3.08 -4.62
C ALA A 87 5.65 -2.31 -3.62
N PHE A 88 6.21 -1.83 -2.50
CA PHE A 88 5.49 -0.97 -1.57
C PHE A 88 5.58 0.51 -1.96
N GLY A 89 6.68 0.95 -2.57
CA GLY A 89 6.85 2.33 -3.04
C GLY A 89 5.82 2.75 -4.10
N VAL A 90 5.47 1.84 -5.02
CA VAL A 90 4.47 2.11 -6.07
C VAL A 90 3.04 2.31 -5.55
N LEU A 91 2.75 1.95 -4.30
CA LEU A 91 1.46 2.24 -3.66
C LEU A 91 1.16 3.75 -3.66
N GLY A 92 2.20 4.59 -3.66
CA GLY A 92 2.09 6.04 -3.74
C GLY A 92 1.33 6.55 -4.97
N VAL A 93 1.24 5.77 -6.06
CA VAL A 93 0.46 6.09 -7.28
C VAL A 93 -1.03 6.34 -6.95
N ALA A 94 -1.55 5.79 -5.86
CA ALA A 94 -2.90 6.04 -5.39
C ALA A 94 -3.21 7.55 -5.20
N CYS A 95 -2.19 8.37 -4.92
CA CYS A 95 -2.32 9.84 -4.77
C CYS A 95 -2.91 10.53 -6.00
N LEU A 96 -2.72 9.97 -7.20
CA LEU A 96 -3.16 10.58 -8.46
C LEU A 96 -4.69 10.69 -8.53
N PHE A 97 -5.38 9.82 -7.81
CA PHE A 97 -6.84 9.74 -7.80
C PHE A 97 -7.47 10.54 -6.66
N ARG A 98 -6.68 11.13 -5.75
CA ARG A 98 -7.16 11.77 -4.50
C ARG A 98 -8.21 12.87 -4.69
N LYS A 99 -8.23 13.54 -5.85
CA LYS A 99 -9.16 14.65 -6.15
C LYS A 99 -10.47 14.17 -6.79
N GLN A 100 -10.58 12.88 -7.11
CA GLN A 100 -11.75 12.31 -7.77
C GLN A 100 -12.78 11.86 -6.72
N LYS A 101 -14.08 11.92 -7.06
CA LYS A 101 -15.13 11.33 -6.22
C LYS A 101 -14.90 9.82 -6.13
N GLY A 102 -14.82 9.28 -4.91
CA GLY A 102 -14.44 7.88 -4.71
C GLY A 102 -12.98 7.55 -5.06
N GLY A 103 -12.12 8.57 -5.20
CA GLY A 103 -10.73 8.42 -5.64
C GLY A 103 -9.88 7.48 -4.77
N VAL A 104 -10.20 7.32 -3.48
CA VAL A 104 -9.54 6.33 -2.61
C VAL A 104 -9.71 4.90 -3.13
N PHE A 105 -10.90 4.53 -3.63
CA PHE A 105 -11.15 3.19 -4.15
C PHE A 105 -10.39 2.95 -5.45
N VAL A 106 -10.43 3.92 -6.37
CA VAL A 106 -9.69 3.84 -7.64
C VAL A 106 -8.19 3.79 -7.37
N GLY A 107 -7.70 4.63 -6.46
CA GLY A 107 -6.30 4.66 -6.05
C GLY A 107 -5.83 3.34 -5.43
N THR A 108 -6.65 2.73 -4.56
CA THR A 108 -6.37 1.40 -4.00
C THR A 108 -6.23 0.35 -5.09
N VAL A 109 -7.18 0.28 -6.04
CA VAL A 109 -7.11 -0.68 -7.15
C VAL A 109 -5.84 -0.47 -7.97
N VAL A 110 -5.58 0.76 -8.41
CA VAL A 110 -4.40 1.07 -9.24
C VAL A 110 -3.10 0.79 -8.50
N GLY A 111 -3.00 1.16 -7.22
CA GLY A 111 -1.83 0.88 -6.39
C GLY A 111 -1.57 -0.62 -6.23
N CYS A 112 -2.62 -1.41 -5.96
CA CYS A 112 -2.51 -2.88 -5.88
C CYS A 112 -2.13 -3.51 -7.22
N VAL A 113 -2.67 -3.03 -8.34
CA VAL A 113 -2.27 -3.50 -9.68
C VAL A 113 -0.81 -3.18 -9.96
N CYS A 114 -0.34 -1.97 -9.66
CA CYS A 114 1.07 -1.61 -9.80
C CYS A 114 1.97 -2.50 -8.94
N ARG A 115 1.59 -2.74 -7.67
CA ARG A 115 2.30 -3.66 -6.77
C ARG A 115 2.36 -5.07 -7.35
N PHE A 116 1.22 -5.58 -7.85
CA PHE A 116 1.16 -6.89 -8.48
C PHE A 116 2.10 -6.99 -9.68
N ILE A 117 2.14 -5.97 -10.56
CA ILE A 117 3.06 -5.95 -11.71
C ILE A 117 4.52 -6.06 -11.25
N VAL A 118 4.91 -5.35 -10.19
CA VAL A 118 6.28 -5.41 -9.64
C VAL A 118 6.59 -6.80 -9.10
N HIS A 119 5.71 -7.37 -8.27
CA HIS A 119 5.89 -8.73 -7.73
C HIS A 119 5.85 -9.80 -8.82
N PHE A 120 5.02 -9.63 -9.85
CA PHE A 120 4.96 -10.52 -10.99
C PHE A 120 6.31 -10.55 -11.73
N ILE A 121 6.89 -9.38 -12.00
CA ILE A 121 8.22 -9.25 -12.61
C ILE A 121 9.28 -9.89 -11.71
N SER A 122 9.25 -9.62 -10.41
CA SER A 122 10.16 -10.28 -9.44
C SER A 122 10.04 -11.79 -9.46
N GLY A 123 8.81 -12.34 -9.41
CA GLY A 123 8.56 -13.78 -9.46
C GLY A 123 9.07 -14.44 -10.73
N VAL A 124 8.89 -13.78 -11.89
CA VAL A 124 9.38 -14.30 -13.19
C VAL A 124 10.88 -14.12 -13.37
N THR A 125 11.56 -13.24 -12.63
CA THR A 125 12.99 -12.95 -12.83
C THR A 125 13.87 -13.59 -11.77
N ILE A 126 13.45 -13.55 -10.51
CA ILE A 126 14.23 -13.99 -9.34
C ILE A 126 13.76 -15.38 -8.89
N TYR A 127 12.46 -15.56 -8.69
CA TYR A 127 11.87 -16.80 -8.14
C TYR A 127 11.42 -17.77 -9.24
N ARG A 128 12.13 -17.78 -10.37
CA ARG A 128 11.81 -18.67 -11.49
C ARG A 128 11.71 -20.11 -10.98
N ILE A 129 10.59 -20.76 -11.29
CA ILE A 129 10.46 -22.19 -11.05
C ILE A 129 11.34 -22.93 -12.08
N TYR A 130 12.40 -23.57 -11.59
CA TYR A 130 13.18 -24.53 -12.37
C TYR A 130 12.59 -25.94 -12.29
N GLU A 131 11.73 -26.17 -11.30
CA GLU A 131 11.04 -27.43 -11.04
C GLU A 131 9.52 -27.19 -10.82
N PRO A 132 8.66 -28.16 -11.15
CA PRO A 132 7.22 -28.01 -10.97
C PRO A 132 6.87 -27.69 -9.51
N THR A 133 6.19 -26.57 -9.27
CA THR A 133 5.87 -26.10 -7.91
C THR A 133 4.37 -26.14 -7.68
N GLU A 134 3.96 -26.69 -6.54
CA GLU A 134 2.55 -26.78 -6.17
C GLU A 134 2.07 -25.53 -5.43
N VAL A 135 0.99 -24.94 -5.92
CA VAL A 135 0.28 -23.85 -5.26
C VAL A 135 -1.22 -24.12 -5.43
N PHE A 136 -1.99 -24.01 -4.34
CA PHE A 136 -3.43 -24.33 -4.31
C PHE A 136 -3.77 -25.72 -4.88
N ASN A 137 -3.05 -26.76 -4.46
CA ASN A 137 -3.22 -28.15 -4.93
C ASN A 137 -3.10 -28.32 -6.46
N THR A 138 -2.43 -27.38 -7.14
CA THR A 138 -2.19 -27.42 -8.58
C THR A 138 -0.70 -27.28 -8.83
N THR A 139 -0.13 -28.16 -9.64
CA THR A 139 1.28 -28.10 -10.03
C THR A 139 1.46 -27.15 -11.21
N PHE A 140 2.34 -26.16 -11.06
CA PHE A 140 2.69 -25.23 -12.13
C PHE A 140 4.05 -25.58 -12.75
N THR A 141 4.08 -25.66 -14.08
CA THR A 141 5.31 -25.86 -14.88
C THR A 141 5.71 -24.60 -15.66
N ASN A 142 4.79 -23.63 -15.80
CA ASN A 142 5.05 -22.37 -16.48
C ASN A 142 5.33 -21.26 -15.45
N PRO A 143 6.51 -20.61 -15.49
CA PRO A 143 6.91 -19.61 -14.48
C PRO A 143 6.07 -18.34 -14.51
N TYR A 144 5.53 -17.97 -15.68
CA TYR A 144 4.63 -16.81 -15.79
C TYR A 144 3.29 -17.10 -15.12
N LEU A 145 2.70 -18.27 -15.36
CA LEU A 145 1.45 -18.66 -14.72
C LEU A 145 1.62 -18.83 -13.21
N TYR A 146 2.72 -19.46 -12.77
CA TYR A 146 3.05 -19.57 -11.36
C TYR A 146 3.13 -18.19 -10.69
N SER A 147 3.94 -17.27 -11.24
CA SER A 147 4.11 -15.93 -10.68
C SER A 147 2.80 -15.13 -10.66
N ALA A 148 1.98 -15.25 -11.71
CA ALA A 148 0.68 -14.57 -11.78
C ALA A 148 -0.31 -15.10 -10.73
N VAL A 149 -0.42 -16.42 -10.57
CA VAL A 149 -1.35 -17.02 -9.59
C VAL A 149 -0.85 -16.79 -8.17
N TYR A 150 0.43 -17.04 -7.91
CA TYR A 150 1.03 -16.86 -6.60
C TYR A 150 0.90 -15.40 -6.13
N ASN A 151 1.42 -14.44 -6.90
CA ASN A 151 1.36 -13.02 -6.52
C ASN A 151 -0.03 -12.43 -6.61
N GLY A 152 -0.81 -12.86 -7.60
CA GLY A 152 -2.17 -12.36 -7.82
C GLY A 152 -3.08 -12.76 -6.69
N SER A 153 -2.95 -13.98 -6.15
CA SER A 153 -3.83 -14.48 -5.10
C SER A 153 -3.83 -13.59 -3.85
N TYR A 154 -2.67 -13.38 -3.21
CA TYR A 154 -2.61 -12.59 -1.98
C TYR A 154 -2.81 -11.10 -2.23
N VAL A 155 -2.25 -10.51 -3.30
CA VAL A 155 -2.44 -9.08 -3.61
C VAL A 155 -3.91 -8.78 -3.90
N PHE A 156 -4.61 -9.67 -4.60
CA PHE A 156 -6.04 -9.52 -4.87
C PHE A 156 -6.86 -9.58 -3.58
N ILE A 157 -6.60 -10.55 -2.71
CA ILE A 157 -7.31 -10.67 -1.43
C ILE A 157 -7.06 -9.42 -0.57
N ASP A 158 -5.82 -8.95 -0.46
CA ASP A 158 -5.48 -7.73 0.27
C ASP A 158 -6.19 -6.50 -0.30
N MET A 159 -6.25 -6.39 -1.63
CA MET A 159 -6.97 -5.32 -2.31
C MET A 159 -8.45 -5.34 -1.92
N VAL A 160 -9.09 -6.52 -1.97
CA VAL A 160 -10.49 -6.68 -1.58
C VAL A 160 -10.70 -6.28 -0.12
N LEU A 161 -9.83 -6.73 0.79
CA LEU A 161 -9.88 -6.35 2.21
C LEU A 161 -9.75 -4.84 2.38
N CYS A 162 -8.78 -4.20 1.72
CA CYS A 162 -8.60 -2.75 1.77
C CYS A 162 -9.83 -2.00 1.26
N LEU A 163 -10.43 -2.44 0.15
CA LEU A 163 -11.62 -1.82 -0.43
C LEU A 163 -12.84 -1.96 0.49
N VAL A 164 -13.09 -3.16 1.03
CA VAL A 164 -14.21 -3.43 1.93
C VAL A 164 -14.08 -2.60 3.21
N ILE A 165 -12.91 -2.62 3.85
CA ILE A 165 -12.69 -1.85 5.08
C ILE A 165 -12.79 -0.34 4.79
N THR A 166 -12.22 0.13 3.67
CA THR A 166 -12.37 1.53 3.27
C THR A 166 -13.83 1.91 3.06
N ALA A 167 -14.64 1.03 2.45
CA ALA A 167 -16.08 1.27 2.26
C ALA A 167 -16.83 1.39 3.59
N LEU A 168 -16.57 0.48 4.54
CA LEU A 168 -17.15 0.52 5.88
C LEU A 168 -16.73 1.79 6.64
N LEU A 169 -15.48 2.22 6.49
CA LEU A 169 -14.94 3.40 7.14
C LEU A 169 -15.21 4.70 6.38
N TYR A 170 -15.79 4.66 5.18
CA TYR A 170 -15.90 5.83 4.30
C TYR A 170 -16.75 6.95 4.93
N ARG A 171 -17.88 6.59 5.53
CA ARG A 171 -18.76 7.53 6.25
C ARG A 171 -18.10 8.11 7.50
N PRO A 172 -17.57 7.30 8.45
CA PRO A 172 -16.92 7.85 9.65
C PRO A 172 -15.65 8.64 9.33
N LEU A 173 -14.93 8.30 8.26
CA LEU A 173 -13.76 9.05 7.78
C LEU A 173 -14.07 10.21 6.84
N SER A 174 -15.35 10.55 6.62
CA SER A 174 -15.74 11.66 5.74
C SER A 174 -15.04 12.99 6.08
N ARG A 175 -14.87 13.29 7.38
CA ARG A 175 -14.11 14.47 7.85
C ARG A 175 -12.61 14.39 7.54
N TYR A 176 -12.06 13.18 7.46
CA TYR A 176 -10.66 12.97 7.13
C TYR A 176 -10.39 13.21 5.64
N PHE A 177 -11.32 12.85 4.77
CA PHE A 177 -11.21 13.09 3.32
C PHE A 177 -11.63 14.50 2.90
N ALA A 178 -12.26 15.28 3.78
CA ALA A 178 -12.70 16.64 3.49
C ALA A 178 -11.50 17.56 3.12
N PRO A 179 -11.63 18.44 2.11
CA PRO A 179 -10.60 19.41 1.76
C PRO A 179 -10.19 20.26 2.97
N GLN A 180 -8.89 20.28 3.31
CA GLN A 180 -8.40 21.06 4.46
C GLN A 180 -8.60 22.58 4.27
N GLU A 181 -8.73 23.06 3.03
CA GLU A 181 -8.95 24.47 2.69
C GLU A 181 -10.30 25.00 3.22
N THR A 182 -11.35 24.18 3.26
CA THR A 182 -12.65 24.57 3.83
C THR A 182 -12.58 24.81 5.34
N VAL A 183 -11.76 24.05 6.08
CA VAL A 183 -11.63 24.23 7.55
C VAL A 183 -10.75 25.43 7.88
N ALA A 184 -9.69 25.67 7.10
CA ALA A 184 -8.81 26.82 7.28
C ALA A 184 -9.48 28.14 6.86
N ALA A 185 -10.29 28.15 5.79
CA ALA A 185 -11.05 29.32 5.35
C ALA A 185 -12.14 29.72 6.37
N VAL A 186 -12.84 28.74 6.96
CA VAL A 186 -13.80 28.99 8.05
C VAL A 186 -13.10 29.60 9.28
N LYS A 187 -11.95 29.07 9.69
CA LYS A 187 -11.17 29.63 10.80
C LYS A 187 -10.62 31.03 10.52
N ARG A 188 -10.26 31.33 9.27
CA ARG A 188 -9.73 32.65 8.88
C ARG A 188 -10.83 33.71 8.84
N ASN A 189 -12.07 33.32 8.55
CA ASN A 189 -13.24 34.20 8.54
C ASN A 189 -13.87 34.43 9.92
N GLN A 190 -13.46 33.70 10.95
CA GLN A 190 -14.01 33.87 12.31
C GLN A 190 -13.34 34.99 13.12
N GLY A 191 -12.25 35.62 12.62
CA GLY A 191 -11.54 36.66 13.36
C GLY A 191 -10.96 36.17 14.70
N PRO A 192 -10.05 36.91 15.34
CA PRO A 192 -9.73 36.63 16.73
C PRO A 192 -10.97 36.92 17.58
N GLU A 193 -11.49 35.91 18.30
CA GLU A 193 -12.45 36.16 19.37
C GLU A 193 -11.75 37.06 20.40
N LEU A 194 -12.32 38.25 20.63
CA LEU A 194 -11.85 39.27 21.57
C LEU A 194 -11.97 38.79 23.02
#